data_AF-A0A6M6JVB5-F1
#
_entry.id   AF-A0A6M6JVB5-F1
#
_cell.length_a   1.000
_cell.length_b   1.000
_cell.length_c   1.000
_cell.angle_alpha   90.00
_cell.angle_beta   90.00
_cell.angle_gamma   90.00
#
_symmetry.space_group_name_H-M   'P 1'
#
loop_
_entity.id
_entity.type
_entity.pdbx_description
1 polymer ?
#
loop_
_entity_poly.entity_id
_entity_poly.type
_entity_poly.pdbx_seq_one_letter_code
_entity_poly.pdbx_strand_id
1 'polypeptide(L)' 'MRFDPTRERHVLLGPESVIVLNPTGADILGLCDGRRTVSDVAAALRVRYERVVDDEVTAFLARLVTKRCVEISDG' A
#
# COMPACT_ATOMS: atom_id res chain seq x y z
N MET A 1 0.94 10.49 1.72
CA MET A 1 0.73 9.67 2.94
C MET A 1 0.99 10.54 4.17
N ARG A 2 0.18 10.42 5.23
CA ARG A 2 0.39 11.14 6.51
C ARG A 2 0.62 10.12 7.62
N PHE A 3 1.49 10.44 8.58
CA PHE A 3 1.65 9.64 9.80
C PHE A 3 0.74 10.22 10.89
N ASP A 4 -0.04 9.37 11.54
CA ASP A 4 -0.89 9.74 12.67
C ASP A 4 -0.15 9.37 13.97
N PRO A 5 0.47 10.34 14.66
CA PRO A 5 1.30 10.05 15.83
C PRO A 5 0.48 9.54 17.02
N THR A 6 -0.79 9.91 17.12
CA THR A 6 -1.70 9.46 18.19
C THR A 6 -1.97 7.95 18.11
N ARG A 7 -1.86 7.37 16.92
CA ARG A 7 -2.12 5.96 16.68
C ARG A 7 -0.90 5.19 16.15
N GLU A 8 0.23 5.87 16.06
CA GLU A 8 1.52 5.37 15.57
C GLU A 8 1.41 4.59 14.25
N ARG A 9 0.58 5.10 13.33
CA ARG A 9 0.29 4.42 12.07
C ARG A 9 0.09 5.38 10.90
N HIS A 10 0.37 4.87 9.71
CA HIS A 10 0.20 5.63 8.48
C HIS A 10 -1.27 5.69 8.09
N VAL A 11 -1.72 6.85 7.61
CA VAL A 11 -3.08 7.08 7.16
C VAL A 11 -3.09 7.69 5.76
N LEU A 12 -4.03 7.23 4.95
CA LEU A 12 -4.40 7.85 3.68
C LEU A 12 -5.65 8.67 3.89
N LEU A 13 -5.58 9.95 3.52
CA LEU A 13 -6.72 10.85 3.52
C LEU A 13 -7.38 10.72 2.14
N GLY A 14 -8.51 10.03 2.09
CA GLY A 14 -9.39 10.05 0.94
C GLY A 14 -10.35 11.23 0.99
N PRO A 15 -11.06 11.53 -0.12
CA PRO A 15 -11.98 12.66 -0.20
C PRO A 15 -13.16 12.54 0.79
N GLU A 16 -13.60 11.32 1.08
CA GLU A 16 -14.78 11.04 1.92
C GLU A 16 -14.45 10.17 3.16
N SER A 17 -13.20 9.73 3.33
CA SER A 17 -12.82 8.87 4.46
C SER A 17 -11.31 8.81 4.70
N VAL A 18 -10.95 8.60 5.97
CA VAL A 18 -9.58 8.30 6.38
C VAL A 18 -9.39 6.78 6.38
N ILE A 19 -8.39 6.30 5.65
CA ILE A 19 -8.00 4.89 5.64
C ILE A 19 -6.77 4.75 6.51
N VAL A 20 -6.91 3.93 7.54
CA VAL A 20 -5.79 3.56 8.39
C VAL A 20 -5.05 2.40 7.74
N LEU A 21 -3.74 2.59 7.53
CA LEU A 21 -2.87 1.55 7.01
C LEU A 21 -2.31 0.73 8.15
N ASN A 22 -2.30 -0.58 7.95
CA ASN A 22 -1.51 -1.48 8.79
C ASN A 22 -0.02 -1.33 8.43
N PRO A 23 0.90 -1.78 9.31
CA PRO A 23 2.35 -1.66 9.07
C PRO A 23 2.78 -2.22 7.71
N THR A 24 2.28 -3.39 7.33
CA THR A 24 2.55 -3.99 6.00
C THR A 24 2.00 -3.14 4.86
N GLY A 25 0.81 -2.55 5.02
CA GLY A 25 0.20 -1.66 4.02
C GLY A 25 0.99 -0.36 3.84
N ALA A 26 1.57 0.16 4.92
CA ALA A 26 2.48 1.30 4.86
C ALA A 26 3.79 0.94 4.15
N ASP A 27 4.33 -0.26 4.38
CA ASP A 27 5.54 -0.75 3.70
C ASP A 27 5.29 -0.94 2.19
N ILE A 28 4.15 -1.55 1.82
CA ILE A 28 3.70 -1.68 0.41
C ILE A 28 3.67 -0.30 -0.25
N LEU A 29 2.99 0.67 0.36
CA LEU A 29 2.86 2.02 -0.22
C LEU A 29 4.18 2.79 -0.20
N GLY A 30 5.06 2.54 0.77
CA GLY A 30 6.40 3.10 0.79
C GLY A 30 7.28 2.60 -0.36
N LEU A 31 6.99 1.42 -0.89
CA LEU A 31 7.67 0.86 -2.07
C LEU A 31 7.03 1.32 -3.40
N CYS A 32 5.79 1.81 -3.37
CA CYS A 32 5.09 2.37 -4.53
C CYS A 32 5.62 3.79 -4.86
N ASP A 33 6.73 3.88 -5.58
CA ASP A 33 7.32 5.14 -6.08
C ASP A 33 6.70 5.60 -7.43
N GLY A 34 5.62 4.96 -7.89
CA GLY A 34 5.02 5.22 -9.22
C GLY A 34 5.82 4.67 -10.41
N ARG A 35 6.99 4.07 -10.18
CA ARG A 35 7.84 3.44 -11.20
C ARG A 35 7.98 1.92 -11.06
N ARG A 36 7.71 1.39 -9.86
CA ARG A 36 7.80 -0.04 -9.57
C ARG A 36 6.48 -0.72 -9.88
N THR A 37 6.56 -1.89 -10.50
CA THR A 37 5.41 -2.76 -10.72
C THR A 37 5.00 -3.47 -9.44
N VAL A 38 3.77 -3.98 -9.40
CA VAL A 38 3.26 -4.75 -8.24
C VAL A 38 4.17 -5.95 -7.94
N SER A 39 4.70 -6.62 -8.97
CA SER A 39 5.62 -7.75 -8.80
C SER A 39 6.95 -7.36 -8.15
N ASP A 40 7.50 -6.18 -8.45
CA ASP A 40 8.73 -5.69 -7.82
C ASP A 40 8.50 -5.34 -6.35
N VAL A 41 7.37 -4.69 -6.06
CA VAL A 41 6.93 -4.41 -4.68
C VAL A 41 6.74 -5.70 -3.89
N ALA A 42 6.06 -6.71 -4.46
CA ALA A 42 5.87 -8.00 -3.83
C ALA A 42 7.19 -8.79 -3.65
N ALA A 43 8.14 -8.68 -4.59
CA ALA A 43 9.48 -9.24 -4.44
C ALA A 43 10.24 -8.58 -3.27
N ALA A 44 10.21 -7.24 -3.16
CA ALA A 44 10.85 -6.53 -2.06
C ALA A 44 10.20 -6.85 -0.70
N LEU A 45 8.88 -6.99 -0.65
CA LEU A 45 8.16 -7.41 0.54
C LEU A 45 8.46 -8.84 0.96
N ARG A 46 8.64 -9.77 0.02
CA ARG A 46 9.06 -11.15 0.32
C ARG A 46 10.40 -11.22 1.07
N VAL A 47 11.29 -10.26 0.88
CA VAL A 47 12.56 -10.17 1.63
C VAL A 47 12.32 -9.78 3.09
N ARG A 48 11.30 -8.96 3.37
CA ARG A 48 10.97 -8.47 4.72
C ARG A 48 9.95 -9.32 5.46
N TYR A 49 9.09 -10.01 4.72
CA TYR A 49 7.99 -10.81 5.23
C TYR A 49 8.01 -12.16 4.52
N GLU A 50 8.21 -13.23 5.29
CA GLU A 50 8.38 -14.60 4.78
C GLU A 50 7.16 -15.13 4.00
N ARG A 51 5.97 -14.51 4.17
CA ARG A 51 4.70 -15.00 3.62
C ARG A 51 3.89 -13.94 2.87
N VAL A 52 4.53 -13.25 1.93
CA VAL A 52 3.84 -12.30 1.04
C VAL A 52 3.37 -13.02 -0.22
N VAL A 53 2.07 -12.96 -0.47
CA VAL A 53 1.44 -13.47 -1.67
C VAL A 53 1.20 -12.29 -2.61
N ASP A 54 1.66 -12.37 -3.85
CA ASP A 54 1.46 -11.31 -4.86
C ASP A 54 -0.03 -10.94 -5.02
N ASP A 55 -0.92 -11.93 -4.86
CA ASP A 55 -2.38 -11.75 -4.89
C ASP A 55 -2.89 -10.88 -3.73
N GLU A 56 -2.36 -11.05 -2.52
CA GLU A 56 -2.73 -10.23 -1.35
C GLU A 56 -2.31 -8.78 -1.53
N VAL A 57 -1.12 -8.54 -2.11
CA VAL A 57 -0.65 -7.18 -2.42
C VAL A 57 -1.55 -6.56 -3.49
N THR A 58 -1.89 -7.32 -4.52
CA THR A 58 -2.77 -6.87 -5.61
C THR A 58 -4.17 -6.56 -5.09
N ALA A 59 -4.76 -7.43 -4.28
CA ALA A 59 -6.07 -7.23 -3.67
C ALA A 59 -6.08 -6.02 -2.72
N PHE A 60 -5.00 -5.81 -1.98
CA PHE A 60 -4.84 -4.64 -1.12
C PHE A 60 -4.81 -3.34 -1.94
N LEU A 61 -3.98 -3.29 -2.99
CA LEU A 61 -3.89 -2.13 -3.89
C LEU A 61 -5.24 -1.89 -4.61
N ALA A 62 -5.92 -2.93 -5.07
CA ALA A 62 -7.23 -2.83 -5.71
C ALA A 62 -8.26 -2.16 -4.79
N ARG A 63 -8.30 -2.52 -3.49
CA ARG A 63 -9.19 -1.86 -2.50
C ARG A 63 -8.86 -0.38 -2.33
N LEU A 64 -7.60 0.00 -2.40
CA LEU A 64 -7.19 1.41 -2.34
C LEU A 64 -7.58 2.20 -3.59
N VAL A 65 -7.50 1.57 -4.77
CA VAL A 65 -7.98 2.14 -6.04
C VAL A 65 -9.48 2.35 -6.01
N THR A 66 -10.26 1.37 -5.53
CA THR A 66 -11.72 1.51 -5.36
C THR A 66 -12.08 2.69 -4.46
N LYS A 67 -11.26 2.98 -3.45
CA LYS A 67 -11.42 4.14 -2.57
C LYS A 67 -10.83 5.44 -3.14
N ARG A 68 -10.36 5.43 -4.39
CA ARG A 68 -9.69 6.55 -5.09
C ARG A 68 -8.52 7.14 -4.30
N CYS A 69 -7.80 6.30 -3.55
CA CYS A 69 -6.68 6.72 -2.71
C CYS A 69 -5.32 6.48 -3.35
N VAL A 70 -5.26 5.60 -4.35
CA VAL A 70 -4.08 5.26 -5.13
C VAL A 70 -4.53 5.07 -6.58
N GLU A 71 -3.69 5.44 -7.53
CA GLU A 71 -3.85 5.11 -8.94
C GLU A 71 -2.77 4.08 -9.32
N ILE A 72 -3.17 3.03 -10.04
CA ILE A 72 -2.25 2.05 -10.59
C ILE A 72 -2.14 2.35 -12.07
N SER A 73 -0.98 2.84 -12.50
CA SER A 73 -0.63 2.91 -13.91
C SER A 73 0.12 1.63 -14.24
N ASP A 74 -0.53 0.73 -14.98
CA ASP A 74 0.16 -0.37 -15.67
C ASP A 74 0.91 0.28 -16.84
N GLY A 75 2.22 0.47 -16.66
CA GLY A 75 3.08 1.17 -17.61
C GLY A 75 3.42 0.35 -18.84
#